data_AF-A0A0J6KH84-F1
#
_entry.id   AF-A0A0J6KH84-F1
#
_cell.length_a   1.000
_cell.length_b   1.000
_cell.length_c   1.000
_cell.angle_alpha   90.00
_cell.angle_beta   90.00
_cell.angle_gamma   90.00
#
_symmetry.space_group_name_H-M   'P 1'
#
loop_
_entity.id
_entity.type
_entity.pdbx_description
1 polymer ?
#
loop_
_entity_poly.entity_id
_entity_poly.type
_entity_poly.pdbx_seq_one_letter_code
_entity_poly.pdbx_strand_id
1 'polypeptide(L)'
;MITPEIIRVVQVALQTKTSFKNDEIAYEIQDNHQHLLISIQVASNVGTSQSVRDFKLIAKMLDSIIPRRSGEYTWMVNFYNKETLLDSYFGGDSDFPDSGL
;
A
#
# COMPACT_ATOMS: atom_id res chain seq x y z
N MET A 1 -2.88 6.04 -14.71
CA MET A 1 -2.25 7.25 -14.15
C MET A 1 -2.75 7.47 -12.74
N ILE A 2 -1.82 7.58 -11.80
CA ILE A 2 -2.06 7.90 -10.40
C ILE A 2 -2.29 9.41 -10.30
N THR A 3 -3.51 9.79 -9.92
CA THR A 3 -3.94 11.19 -9.79
C THR A 3 -3.92 11.60 -8.31
N PRO A 4 -3.88 12.92 -8.02
CA PRO A 4 -4.05 13.41 -6.64
C PRO A 4 -5.34 12.90 -5.97
N GLU A 5 -6.40 12.68 -6.76
CA GLU A 5 -7.66 12.14 -6.23
C GLU A 5 -7.52 10.68 -5.79
N ILE A 6 -6.79 9.85 -6.53
CA ILE A 6 -6.51 8.46 -6.11
C ILE A 6 -5.75 8.46 -4.79
N ILE A 7 -4.74 9.33 -4.64
CA ILE A 7 -3.97 9.45 -3.40
C ILE A 7 -4.87 9.87 -2.25
N ARG A 8 -5.78 10.84 -2.48
CA ARG A 8 -6.75 11.28 -1.47
C ARG A 8 -7.68 10.15 -1.04
N VAL A 9 -8.17 9.34 -1.98
CA VAL A 9 -9.03 8.17 -1.67
C VAL A 9 -8.25 7.13 -0.87
N VAL A 10 -7.00 6.83 -1.24
CA VAL A 10 -6.13 5.92 -0.49
C VAL A 10 -5.87 6.45 0.93
N GLN A 11 -5.57 7.73 1.09
CA GLN A 11 -5.37 8.37 2.40
C GLN A 11 -6.60 8.23 3.29
N VAL A 12 -7.78 8.57 2.77
CA VAL A 12 -9.04 8.43 3.50
C VAL A 12 -9.31 6.97 3.86
N ALA A 13 -9.05 6.03 2.95
CA ALA A 13 -9.24 4.61 3.21
C ALA A 13 -8.31 4.11 4.33
N LEU A 14 -7.03 4.47 4.30
CA LEU A 14 -6.07 4.11 5.35
C LEU A 14 -6.46 4.73 6.70
N GLN A 15 -6.81 6.03 6.74
CA GLN A 15 -7.23 6.70 7.99
C GLN A 15 -8.51 6.13 8.60
N THR A 16 -9.46 5.69 7.78
CA THR A 16 -10.78 5.24 8.24
C THR A 16 -10.83 3.75 8.57
N LYS A 17 -9.95 2.95 7.96
CA LYS A 17 -9.94 1.48 8.11
C LYS A 17 -8.75 0.95 8.90
N THR A 18 -7.80 1.80 9.25
CA THR A 18 -6.61 1.42 10.04
C THR A 18 -6.42 2.39 11.20
N SER A 19 -5.56 2.04 12.14
CA SER A 19 -5.14 2.91 13.24
C SER A 19 -3.91 3.77 12.90
N PHE A 20 -3.39 3.70 11.68
CA PHE A 20 -2.21 4.46 11.27
C PHE A 20 -2.51 5.95 11.19
N LYS A 21 -1.58 6.75 11.73
CA LYS A 21 -1.63 8.20 11.69
C LYS A 21 -0.98 8.73 10.41
N ASN A 22 -1.27 9.98 10.08
CA ASN A 22 -0.77 10.61 8.84
C ASN A 22 0.75 10.75 8.80
N ASP A 23 1.38 10.95 9.95
CA ASP A 23 2.84 11.02 10.09
C ASP A 23 3.51 9.64 9.99
N GLU A 24 2.74 8.56 10.09
CA GLU A 24 3.22 7.18 9.93
C GLU A 24 3.13 6.69 8.47
N ILE A 25 2.53 7.47 7.56
CA ILE A 25 2.32 7.05 6.16
C ILE A 25 2.96 8.06 5.21
N ALA A 26 3.90 7.59 4.39
CA ALA A 26 4.49 8.35 3.30
C ALA A 26 3.99 7.84 1.95
N TYR A 27 3.84 8.75 0.99
CA TYR A 27 3.40 8.49 -0.38
C TYR A 27 4.43 9.04 -1.36
N GLU A 28 4.81 8.24 -2.34
CA GLU A 28 5.70 8.65 -3.42
C GLU A 28 5.10 8.22 -4.76
N ILE A 29 5.04 9.14 -5.70
CA ILE A 29 4.62 8.85 -7.07
C ILE A 29 5.86 8.62 -7.93
N GLN A 30 5.89 7.49 -8.61
CA GLN A 30 7.01 7.05 -9.45
C GLN A 30 6.54 6.83 -10.91
N ASP A 31 7.51 6.58 -11.79
CA ASP A 31 7.31 6.19 -13.18
C ASP A 31 6.35 7.11 -13.96
N ASN A 32 6.59 8.42 -13.93
CA ASN A 32 5.75 9.42 -14.62
C ASN A 32 4.25 9.32 -14.25
N HIS A 33 3.95 9.25 -12.95
CA HIS A 33 2.59 9.11 -12.42
C HIS A 33 1.92 7.78 -12.75
N GLN A 34 2.70 6.71 -12.86
CA GLN A 34 2.14 5.38 -13.13
C GLN A 34 2.22 4.42 -11.95
N HIS A 35 3.10 4.69 -11.00
CA HIS A 35 3.30 3.84 -9.83
C HIS A 35 3.13 4.66 -8.54
N LEU A 36 2.42 4.10 -7.56
CA LEU A 36 2.28 4.66 -6.22
C LEU A 36 3.00 3.79 -5.20
N LEU A 37 4.08 4.32 -4.61
CA LEU A 37 4.75 3.71 -3.47
C LEU A 37 4.16 4.27 -2.17
N ILE A 38 3.77 3.36 -1.27
CA ILE A 38 3.22 3.68 0.05
C ILE A 38 4.16 3.09 1.10
N SER A 39 4.69 3.91 1.99
CA SER A 39 5.53 3.44 3.10
C SER A 39 4.82 3.68 4.42
N ILE A 40 4.60 2.64 5.21
CA ILE A 40 3.87 2.68 6.48
C ILE A 40 4.81 2.29 7.62
N GLN A 41 4.99 3.20 8.59
CA GLN A 41 5.67 2.92 9.85
C GLN A 41 4.71 2.22 10.81
N VAL A 42 5.14 1.11 11.38
CA VAL A 42 4.37 0.31 12.33
C VAL A 42 5.02 0.35 13.70
N ALA A 43 4.20 0.29 14.75
CA ALA A 43 4.67 0.31 16.12
C ALA A 43 5.59 -0.88 16.43
N SER A 44 6.49 -0.71 17.42
CA SER A 44 7.56 -1.67 17.69
C SER A 44 7.09 -3.05 18.18
N ASN A 45 5.83 -3.19 18.57
CA ASN A 45 5.21 -4.45 19.00
C ASN A 45 4.55 -5.23 17.84
N VAL A 46 4.72 -4.78 16.61
CA VAL A 46 4.12 -5.38 15.41
C VAL A 46 5.07 -6.43 14.81
N GLY A 47 4.53 -7.62 14.54
CA GLY A 47 5.31 -8.82 14.14
C GLY A 47 4.64 -10.16 14.49
N THR A 48 3.38 -10.14 14.92
CA THR A 48 2.60 -11.36 15.20
C THR A 48 1.83 -11.82 13.96
N SER A 49 1.32 -13.04 13.95
CA SER A 49 0.46 -13.55 12.85
C SER A 49 -0.79 -12.70 12.62
N GLN A 50 -1.28 -11.99 13.64
CA GLN A 50 -2.39 -11.05 13.51
C GLN A 50 -1.97 -9.82 12.69
N SER A 51 -0.79 -9.26 12.96
CA SER A 51 -0.24 -8.12 12.22
C SER A 51 -0.07 -8.42 10.72
N VAL A 52 0.40 -9.61 10.37
CA VAL A 52 0.53 -10.04 8.96
C VAL A 52 -0.83 -10.12 8.26
N ARG A 53 -1.87 -10.59 8.96
CA ARG A 53 -3.24 -10.57 8.42
C ARG A 53 -3.71 -9.15 8.15
N ASP A 54 -3.41 -8.23 9.07
CA ASP A 54 -3.79 -6.83 8.93
C ASP A 54 -3.07 -6.18 7.73
N PHE A 55 -1.78 -6.49 7.51
CA PHE A 55 -1.04 -6.02 6.32
C PHE A 55 -1.64 -6.51 5.01
N LYS A 56 -1.97 -7.80 4.93
CA LYS A 56 -2.62 -8.38 3.75
C LYS A 56 -4.01 -7.79 3.50
N LEU A 57 -4.77 -7.44 4.54
CA LEU A 57 -6.05 -6.75 4.40
C LEU A 57 -5.87 -5.33 3.83
N ILE A 58 -4.82 -4.62 4.25
CA ILE A 58 -4.47 -3.31 3.69
C ILE A 58 -4.07 -3.46 2.22
N ALA A 59 -3.23 -4.43 1.88
CA ALA A 59 -2.83 -4.70 0.50
C ALA A 59 -4.05 -4.94 -0.42
N LYS A 60 -4.97 -5.80 0.01
CA LYS A 60 -6.23 -6.05 -0.73
C LYS A 60 -7.11 -4.80 -0.87
N MET A 61 -7.15 -3.97 0.16
CA MET A 61 -7.88 -2.70 0.11
C MET A 61 -7.25 -1.77 -0.92
N LEU A 62 -5.93 -1.61 -0.92
CA LEU A 62 -5.21 -0.78 -1.89
C LEU A 62 -5.46 -1.26 -3.32
N ASP A 63 -5.39 -2.58 -3.53
CA ASP A 63 -5.64 -3.19 -4.84
C ASP A 63 -7.06 -2.96 -5.37
N SER A 64 -8.04 -2.80 -4.48
CA SER A 64 -9.42 -2.46 -4.86
C SER A 64 -9.64 -0.98 -5.20
N ILE A 65 -8.71 -0.11 -4.81
CA ILE A 65 -8.82 1.35 -4.95
C ILE A 65 -7.97 1.84 -6.12
N ILE A 66 -6.74 1.35 -6.23
CA ILE A 66 -5.75 1.86 -7.18
C ILE A 66 -6.02 1.23 -8.55
N PRO A 67 -6.13 2.03 -9.62
CA PRO A 67 -6.42 1.51 -10.96
C PRO A 67 -5.36 0.52 -11.43
N ARG A 68 -5.83 -0.53 -12.11
CA ARG A 68 -4.98 -1.53 -12.73
C ARG A 68 -4.52 -1.12 -14.13
N ARG A 69 -3.39 -1.69 -14.58
CA ARG A 69 -2.84 -1.52 -15.93
C ARG A 69 -2.31 -2.86 -16.44
N SER A 70 -2.39 -3.07 -17.75
CA SER A 70 -1.90 -4.30 -18.37
C SER A 70 -0.38 -4.31 -18.41
N GLY A 71 0.21 -5.38 -17.88
CA GLY A 71 1.64 -5.68 -17.90
C GLY A 71 2.50 -4.85 -16.95
N GLU A 72 1.90 -4.03 -16.07
CA GLU A 72 2.62 -3.15 -15.16
C GLU A 72 1.96 -3.08 -13.78
N TYR A 73 2.77 -3.20 -12.72
CA TYR A 73 2.32 -2.90 -11.36
C TYR A 73 2.11 -1.41 -11.19
N THR A 74 1.02 -1.04 -10.53
CA THR A 74 0.65 0.37 -10.33
C THR A 74 0.79 0.82 -8.88
N TRP A 75 1.05 -0.12 -7.96
CA TRP A 75 1.29 0.22 -6.56
C TRP A 75 2.14 -0.80 -5.82
N MET A 76 2.79 -0.32 -4.76
CA MET A 76 3.52 -1.10 -3.77
C MET A 76 3.29 -0.49 -2.39
N VAL A 77 3.15 -1.33 -1.36
CA VAL A 77 3.11 -0.93 0.03
C VAL A 77 4.16 -1.64 0.84
N ASN A 78 4.97 -0.86 1.57
CA ASN A 78 6.01 -1.34 2.45
C ASN A 78 5.65 -1.06 3.90
N PHE A 79 5.78 -2.07 4.76
CA PHE A 79 5.58 -1.95 6.20
C PHE A 79 6.92 -1.97 6.90
N TYR A 80 7.24 -0.91 7.64
CA TYR A 80 8.52 -0.74 8.33
C TYR A 80 8.34 -0.66 9.83
N ASN A 81 9.24 -1.27 10.58
CA ASN A 81 9.48 -0.92 11.98
C ASN A 81 10.82 -0.20 12.05
N LYS A 82 10.76 1.14 12.16
CA LYS A 82 11.93 2.01 11.99
C LYS A 82 12.53 1.83 10.59
N GLU A 83 13.75 1.28 10.52
CA GLU A 83 14.48 1.03 9.27
C GLU A 83 14.32 -0.40 8.77
N THR A 84 13.70 -1.28 9.56
CA THR A 84 13.52 -2.69 9.20
C THR A 84 12.25 -2.85 8.37
N LEU A 85 12.38 -3.27 7.11
CA LEU A 85 11.26 -3.74 6.31
C LEU A 85 10.71 -5.03 6.93
N LEU A 86 9.47 -5.00 7.40
CA LEU A 86 8.78 -6.16 7.94
C LEU A 86 8.11 -6.98 6.84
N ASP A 87 7.43 -6.30 5.93
CA ASP A 87 6.66 -6.95 4.87
C ASP A 87 6.40 -5.97 3.70
N SER A 88 6.11 -6.52 2.53
CA SER A 88 5.85 -5.76 1.30
C SER A 88 4.80 -6.46 0.45
N TYR A 89 3.87 -5.66 -0.08
CA TYR A 89 2.86 -6.12 -1.03
C TYR A 89 2.85 -5.20 -2.24
N PHE A 90 2.44 -5.71 -3.39
CA PHE A 90 2.34 -4.96 -4.63
C PHE A 90 1.20 -5.50 -5.48
N GLY A 91 0.78 -4.73 -6.49
CA GLY A 91 -0.27 -5.15 -7.38
C GLY A 91 -0.59 -4.13 -8.45
N GLY A 92 -1.78 -4.27 -9.02
CA GLY A 92 -2.25 -3.38 -10.08
C GLY A 92 -1.95 -3.85 -11.50
N ASP A 93 -1.33 -5.01 -11.70
CA ASP A 93 -1.23 -5.61 -13.04
C ASP A 93 -2.54 -6.32 -13.40
N SER A 94 -3.19 -5.93 -14.50
CA SER A 94 -4.42 -6.59 -14.95
C SER A 94 -4.19 -7.97 -15.57
N ASP A 95 -2.98 -8.24 -16.04
CA ASP A 95 -2.61 -9.53 -16.65
C ASP A 95 -2.32 -10.57 -15.56
N PHE A 96 -1.89 -10.11 -14.37
CA PHE A 96 -1.63 -10.91 -13.18
C PHE A 96 -2.38 -10.36 -11.95
N PRO A 97 -3.72 -10.51 -11.92
CA PRO A 97 -4.61 -9.79 -11.00
C PRO A 97 -4.40 -10.08 -9.50
N ASP A 98 -3.70 -11.16 -9.16
CA ASP A 98 -3.45 -11.64 -7.79
C ASP A 98 -1.94 -11.67 -7.46
N SER A 99 -1.08 -11.11 -8.30
CA SER A 99 0.36 -11.06 -8.04
C SER A 99 0.67 -10.19 -6.81
N GLY A 100 1.57 -10.65 -5.93
CA GLY A 100 2.07 -9.82 -4.83
C GLY A 100 1.11 -9.61 -3.66
N LEU A 101 -0.02 -10.36 -3.61
CA LEU A 101 -1.07 -10.30 -2.58
C LEU A 101 -1.09 -11.45 -1.56
#